data_AF-A0A0G0J4I0-F1
#
_entry.id   AF-A0A0G0J4I0-F1
#
_cell.length_a   1.000
_cell.length_b   1.000
_cell.length_c   1.000
_cell.angle_alpha   90.00
_cell.angle_beta   90.00
_cell.angle_gamma   90.00
#
_symmetry.space_group_name_H-M   'P 1'
#
loop_
_entity.id
_entity.type
_entity.pdbx_description
1 polymer ?
#
loop_
_entity_poly.entity_id
_entity_poly.type
_entity_poly.pdbx_seq_one_letter_code
_entity_poly.pdbx_strand_id
1 'polypeptide(L)' 'MAKENVLVKISGNLIENNYVISWLQQLAEKFHVVICTGGGTQINEAFEKHGFEIKFGPYGRETASFEERQI' A
#
# COMPACT_ATOMS: atom_id res chain seq x y z
N MET A 1 -24.19 -16.52 11.50
CA MET A 1 -23.47 -15.61 12.41
C MET A 1 -22.70 -14.61 11.56
N ALA A 2 -22.60 -13.35 11.99
CA ALA A 2 -21.74 -12.39 11.30
C ALA A 2 -20.27 -12.82 11.42
N LYS A 3 -19.50 -12.65 10.34
CA LYS A 3 -18.05 -12.92 10.38
C LYS A 3 -17.38 -11.88 11.28
N GLU A 4 -16.36 -12.30 12.04
CA GLU A 4 -15.51 -11.35 12.77
C GLU A 4 -14.69 -10.51 11.78
N ASN A 5 -14.32 -9.30 12.18
CA ASN A 5 -13.58 -8.36 11.35
C ASN A 5 -12.07 -8.56 11.48
N VAL A 6 -11.34 -8.49 10.37
CA VAL A 6 -9.88 -8.47 10.33
C VAL A 6 -9.39 -7.33 9.44
N LEU A 7 -8.51 -6.49 9.97
CA LEU A 7 -7.77 -5.50 9.19
C LEU A 7 -6.39 -6.05 8.85
N VAL A 8 -6.06 -6.10 7.56
CA VAL A 8 -4.75 -6.50 7.07
C VAL A 8 -4.06 -5.30 6.45
N LYS A 9 -2.91 -4.91 7.00
CA LYS A 9 -2.01 -3.96 6.36
C LYS A 9 -0.96 -4.71 5.56
N ILE A 10 -0.85 -4.45 4.26
CA ILE A 10 0.18 -5.06 3.41
C ILE A 10 1.07 -3.99 2.75
N SER A 11 2.29 -4.38 2.41
CA SER A 11 3.17 -3.55 1.57
C SER A 11 2.59 -3.44 0.16
N GLY A 12 2.82 -2.29 -0.50
CA GLY A 12 2.46 -2.10 -1.91
C GLY A 12 3.14 -3.10 -2.84
N ASN A 13 4.29 -3.64 -2.45
CA ASN A 13 5.03 -4.60 -3.27
C ASN A 13 4.41 -6.00 -3.27
N LEU A 14 3.41 -6.23 -2.41
CA LEU A 14 2.75 -7.53 -2.25
C LEU A 14 1.39 -7.59 -2.94
N ILE A 15 0.93 -6.49 -3.55
CA ILE A 15 -0.41 -6.43 -4.16
C ILE A 15 -0.56 -7.37 -5.36
N GLU A 16 0.55 -7.76 -5.99
CA GLU A 16 0.59 -8.72 -7.10
C GLU A 16 1.17 -10.09 -6.68
N ASN A 17 1.51 -10.26 -5.40
CA ASN A 17 2.12 -11.49 -4.94
C ASN A 17 1.04 -12.59 -4.78
N ASN A 18 1.09 -13.60 -5.66
CA ASN A 18 0.11 -14.69 -5.69
C ASN A 18 -0.05 -15.43 -4.36
N TYR A 19 1.02 -15.58 -3.58
CA TYR A 19 0.94 -16.21 -2.26
C TYR A 19 0.13 -15.36 -1.29
N VAL A 20 0.39 -14.04 -1.24
CA VAL A 20 -0.35 -13.10 -0.39
C VAL A 20 -1.82 -13.01 -0.81
N ILE A 21 -2.10 -12.97 -2.11
CA ILE A 21 -3.47 -12.99 -2.63
C ILE A 21 -4.20 -14.27 -2.20
N SER A 22 -3.57 -15.43 -2.38
CA SER A 22 -4.15 -16.72 -1.99
C SER A 22 -4.44 -16.78 -0.49
N TRP A 23 -3.52 -16.26 0.33
CA TRP A 23 -3.71 -16.18 1.78
C TRP A 23 -4.86 -15.23 2.17
N LEU A 24 -4.98 -14.08 1.52
CA LEU A 24 -6.10 -13.14 1.74
C LEU A 24 -7.45 -13.77 1.35
N GLN A 25 -7.49 -14.55 0.28
CA GLN A 25 -8.69 -15.29 -0.13
C GLN A 25 -9.11 -16.30 0.94
N GLN A 26 -8.17 -17.11 1.44
CA GLN A 26 -8.43 -18.05 2.55
C GLN A 26 -8.89 -17.34 3.83
N LEU A 27 -8.35 -16.14 4.10
CA LEU A 27 -8.77 -15.34 5.25
C LEU A 27 -10.21 -14.82 5.08
N ALA A 28 -10.57 -14.38 3.87
CA ALA A 28 -11.90 -13.88 3.55
C ALA A 28 -13.00 -14.96 3.59
N GLU A 29 -12.64 -16.24 3.43
CA GLU A 29 -13.58 -17.34 3.67
C GLU A 29 -14.10 -17.34 5.12
N LYS A 30 -13.22 -16.99 6.09
CA LYS A 30 -13.50 -17.05 7.52
C LYS A 30 -13.94 -15.71 8.12
N PHE A 31 -13.35 -14.61 7.66
CA PHE A 31 -13.50 -13.28 8.25
C PHE A 31 -14.07 -12.26 7.26
N HIS A 32 -14.58 -11.14 7.77
CA HIS A 32 -14.76 -9.94 6.97
C HIS A 32 -13.42 -9.19 6.96
N VAL A 33 -12.74 -9.22 5.81
CA VAL A 33 -11.37 -8.73 5.67
C VAL A 33 -11.37 -7.35 5.04
N VAL A 34 -10.76 -6.38 5.72
CA VAL A 34 -10.43 -5.06 5.19
C VAL A 34 -8.93 -5.01 4.92
N ILE A 35 -8.54 -4.57 3.73
CA ILE A 35 -7.14 -4.53 3.32
C ILE A 35 -6.70 -3.08 3.18
N CYS A 36 -5.60 -2.71 3.84
CA CYS A 36 -4.94 -1.42 3.70
C CYS A 36 -3.56 -1.63 3.06
N THR A 37 -3.38 -1.15 1.83
CA THR A 37 -2.14 -1.34 1.07
C THR A 37 -1.26 -0.10 1.17
N GLY A 38 0.04 -0.30 1.35
CA GLY A 38 1.01 0.76 1.04
C GLY A 38 1.16 0.96 -0.48
N GLY A 39 1.96 1.95 -0.88
CA GLY A 39 2.32 2.22 -2.28
C GLY A 39 3.73 2.77 -2.43
N GLY A 40 4.62 2.48 -1.47
CA GLY A 40 5.92 3.15 -1.33
C GLY A 40 6.78 3.08 -2.60
N THR A 41 6.97 1.88 -3.14
CA THR A 41 7.76 1.66 -4.37
C THR A 41 7.09 2.30 -5.59
N GLN A 42 5.79 2.11 -5.77
CA GLN A 42 5.05 2.68 -6.91
C GLN A 42 5.08 4.21 -6.92
N ILE A 43 4.97 4.85 -5.74
CA ILE A 43 5.08 6.30 -5.64
C ILE A 43 6.51 6.76 -5.92
N ASN A 44 7.53 6.02 -5.48
CA ASN A 44 8.92 6.35 -5.81
C ASN A 44 9.16 6.29 -7.32
N GLU A 45 8.69 5.25 -8.01
CA GLU A 45 8.77 5.13 -9.46
C GLU A 45 8.06 6.30 -10.17
N ALA A 46 6.91 6.73 -9.64
CA ALA A 46 6.20 7.89 -10.15
C ALA A 46 6.98 9.20 -9.91
N PHE A 47 7.61 9.38 -8.74
CA PHE A 47 8.48 10.53 -8.45
C PHE A 47 9.66 10.58 -9.42
N GLU A 48 10.36 9.46 -9.61
CA GLU A 48 11.49 9.35 -10.54
C GLU A 48 11.08 9.70 -11.97
N LYS A 49 9.92 9.23 -12.42
CA LYS A 49 9.39 9.53 -13.76
C LYS A 49 9.09 11.03 -13.98
N HIS A 50 8.73 11.76 -12.92
CA HIS A 50 8.50 13.20 -12.97
C HIS A 50 9.77 14.03 -12.66
N GLY A 51 10.89 13.37 -12.36
CA GLY A 51 12.13 14.03 -11.98
C GLY A 51 12.09 14.67 -10.58
N PHE A 52 11.16 14.22 -9.72
CA PHE A 52 11.07 14.70 -8.34
C PHE A 52 12.10 14.02 -7.45
N GLU A 53 12.65 14.78 -6.50
CA GLU A 53 13.60 14.26 -5.53
C GLU A 53 12.88 13.41 -4.47
N ILE A 54 13.38 12.20 -4.22
CA ILE A 54 12.83 11.32 -3.17
C ILE A 54 13.53 11.64 -1.84
N LYS A 55 12.78 12.21 -0.89
CA LYS A 55 13.22 12.45 0.49
C LYS A 55 12.33 11.74 1.49
N PHE A 56 12.95 11.16 2.51
CA PHE A 56 12.26 10.55 3.63
C PHE A 56 12.67 11.22 4.94
N GLY A 57 11.69 11.76 5.63
CA GLY A 57 11.80 12.25 7.00
C GLY A 57 11.25 11.25 8.01
N PRO A 58 11.19 11.62 9.30
CA PRO A 58 10.71 10.73 10.38
C PRO A 58 9.24 10.31 10.23
N TYR A 59 8.44 11.04 9.44
CA TYR A 59 7.02 10.76 9.22
C TYR A 59 6.72 10.20 7.82
N GLY A 60 7.73 9.82 7.05
CA GLY A 60 7.59 9.25 5.71
C GLY A 60 8.10 10.18 4.62
N ARG A 61 7.54 10.06 3.42
CA ARG A 61 7.98 10.83 2.25
C ARG A 61 7.67 12.31 2.45
N GLU A 62 8.65 13.15 2.20
CA GLU A 62 8.49 14.61 2.20
C GLU A 62 8.15 15.09 0.78
N THR A 63 7.25 16.07 0.69
CA THR A 63 6.84 16.68 -0.58
C THR A 63 7.00 18.19 -0.50
N ALA A 64 7.58 18.80 -1.53
CA ALA A 64 7.86 20.24 -1.60
C ALA A 64 6.78 21.03 -2.35
N SER A 65 6.03 20.38 -3.24
CA SER A 65 5.02 21.03 -4.08
C SER A 65 3.64 20.37 -3.97
N PHE A 66 2.60 21.06 -4.46
CA PHE A 66 1.27 20.46 -4.60
C PHE A 66 1.28 19.32 -5.61
N GLU A 67 2.07 19.43 -6.67
CA GLU A 67 2.21 18.42 -7.72
C GLU A 67 2.77 17.10 -7.16
N GLU A 68 3.81 17.17 -6.31
CA GLU A 68 4.34 15.98 -5.61
C GLU A 68 3.32 15.29 -4.69
N ARG A 69 2.33 16.03 -4.16
CA ARG A 69 1.27 15.47 -3.31
C ARG A 69 0.12 14.84 -4.09
N GLN A 70 0.06 15.10 -5.40
CA GLN A 70 -0.96 14.52 -6.29
C GLN A 70 -0.51 13.20 -6.93
N ILE A 71 0.76 12.84 -6.76
CA ILE A 71 1.28 11.49 -7.06
C ILE A 71 0.75 10.51 -6.02
#